data_AF-A0A7I8WRK4-F1
#
_entry.id   AF-A0A7I8WRK4-F1
#
_cell.length_a   1.000
_cell.length_b   1.000
_cell.length_c   1.000
_cell.angle_alpha   90.00
_cell.angle_beta   90.00
_cell.angle_gamma   90.00
#
_symmetry.space_group_name_H-M   'P 1'
#
loop_
_entity.id
_entity.type
_entity.pdbx_description
1 polymer ?
#
loop_
_entity_poly.entity_id
_entity_poly.type
_entity_poly.pdbx_seq_one_letter_code
_entity_poly.pdbx_strand_id
1 'polypeptide(L)'
;MGQVGSLLFGPSWENSRQVRVETGLVAGKTFTFENGKQIDAFLGIPFAKPPVGELRFKKPEPAEPWSGVRDCTNFGPRCPHEDVSIEKFTNFHTKSEDCLILNVFTPTVVDGLKPVMFFIHGGGFAMHSSMHYGDYGICKNLCTKDVVVVTIQYRLGFFGFLSTGDENCPGNMGLWDMTLALKWVNQNIREFGGDPNNVTVFGQSAGGASTDYLSLSPHSNKLFHKFAPMSGTSLCSFAMNDSAHIRDVSWNFALQQGFIPPKDASKFEQSRALVEFMRNLPPADIEIGMLGRFGVNEGGRLDLTPVFDGDFFPKPFAELRKLAPPKPLMTGITEVEGLLFTAIKPPRGSFKEEIRRQIVFDFQKRKIHDAAREKAIFDMYLNEVQRNNRRQYVTACMTLISDMIINNGVWELADTAVRLQKGAPTYLYSFDYHNPDGFGLAGLIFPFKAATHCSELPYLFGKGIIALFRPSETDNKVVDFFTTLFTNFAKYGNPNGLKNPQGTWEPLTSDHPNRYYHIDVQGSEMRSQFCGGRPQKWRELLQPCDCGQRVCSKEGLEDLDQNNNDFEDRPFTKSDASAEVTRFTLLEEALKLTALA
;
A
#
# COMPACT_ATOMS: atom_id res chain seq x y z
N MET A 1 20.93 22.99 -31.42
CA MET A 1 21.10 21.54 -31.63
C MET A 1 21.03 20.69 -30.34
N GLY A 2 20.69 21.25 -29.16
CA GLY A 2 20.84 20.53 -27.87
C GLY A 2 19.60 19.86 -27.27
N GLN A 3 18.43 19.83 -27.93
CA GLN A 3 17.20 19.26 -27.34
C GLN A 3 16.59 18.08 -28.11
N VAL A 4 17.15 17.70 -29.26
CA VAL A 4 16.62 16.58 -30.08
C VAL A 4 17.34 15.25 -29.75
N GLY A 5 18.50 15.29 -29.09
CA GLY A 5 19.30 14.11 -28.78
C GLY A 5 18.88 13.31 -27.54
N SER A 6 18.08 13.85 -26.62
CA SER A 6 17.74 13.17 -25.35
C SER A 6 16.46 12.34 -25.36
N LEU A 7 15.70 12.37 -26.47
CA LEU A 7 14.45 11.60 -26.59
C LEU A 7 14.69 10.15 -27.03
N LEU A 8 15.86 9.83 -27.60
CA LEU A 8 16.20 8.50 -28.13
C LEU A 8 17.12 7.68 -27.21
N PHE A 9 17.79 8.32 -26.26
CA PHE A 9 18.71 7.65 -25.34
C PHE A 9 18.31 8.04 -23.91
N GLY A 10 18.02 7.05 -23.07
CA GLY A 10 17.71 7.25 -21.66
C GLY A 10 18.86 7.96 -20.91
N PRO A 11 18.67 8.29 -19.61
CA PRO A 11 19.71 8.92 -18.81
C PRO A 11 21.02 8.14 -18.89
N SER A 12 22.13 8.82 -19.16
CA SER A 12 23.47 8.21 -19.21
C SER A 12 23.98 7.94 -17.80
N TRP A 13 24.21 6.66 -17.50
CA TRP A 13 24.76 6.22 -16.21
C TRP A 13 26.23 5.85 -16.37
N GLU A 14 27.03 6.13 -15.34
CA GLU A 14 28.44 5.75 -15.25
C GLU A 14 28.62 4.65 -14.20
N ASN A 15 29.74 3.94 -14.22
CA ASN A 15 30.08 3.01 -13.15
C ASN A 15 30.33 3.77 -11.84
N SER A 16 29.71 3.34 -10.75
CA SER A 16 29.92 3.92 -9.43
C SER A 16 31.11 3.30 -8.71
N ARG A 17 31.41 3.85 -7.52
CA ARG A 17 32.29 3.23 -6.53
C ARG A 17 31.79 1.84 -6.12
N GLN A 18 32.73 1.00 -5.67
CA GLN A 18 32.41 -0.25 -4.99
C GLN A 18 32.18 0.03 -3.50
N VAL A 19 31.16 -0.61 -2.92
CA VAL A 19 30.84 -0.50 -1.49
C VAL A 19 30.97 -1.88 -0.86
N ARG A 20 31.63 -1.96 0.30
CA ARG A 20 31.73 -3.19 1.07
C ARG A 20 30.59 -3.27 2.06
N VAL A 21 29.76 -4.29 1.93
CA VAL A 21 28.74 -4.69 2.91
C VAL A 21 29.23 -5.91 3.68
N GLU A 22 28.54 -6.30 4.75
CA GLU A 22 28.91 -7.42 5.61
C GLU A 22 29.12 -8.72 4.81
N THR A 23 28.29 -8.95 3.79
CA THR A 23 28.31 -10.16 2.95
C THR A 23 29.24 -10.08 1.75
N GLY A 24 29.84 -8.93 1.40
CA GLY A 24 30.73 -8.83 0.24
C GLY A 24 30.85 -7.44 -0.38
N LEU A 25 31.46 -7.35 -1.57
CA LEU A 25 31.53 -6.09 -2.34
C LEU A 25 30.37 -6.00 -3.33
N VAL A 26 29.81 -4.80 -3.49
CA VAL A 26 28.81 -4.46 -4.50
C VAL A 26 29.32 -3.31 -5.39
N ALA A 27 29.02 -3.36 -6.68
CA ALA A 27 29.27 -2.28 -7.64
C ALA A 27 27.93 -1.69 -8.13
N GLY A 28 27.78 -0.38 -8.03
CA GLY A 28 26.59 0.33 -8.50
C GLY A 28 26.85 1.16 -9.75
N LYS A 29 25.91 2.05 -10.05
CA LYS A 29 26.00 3.05 -11.12
C LYS A 29 25.74 4.46 -10.58
N THR A 30 26.30 5.47 -11.21
CA THR A 30 26.17 6.88 -10.79
C THR A 30 25.52 7.70 -11.87
N PHE A 31 24.65 8.63 -11.47
CA PHE A 31 24.11 9.66 -12.35
C PHE A 31 24.58 11.04 -11.89
N THR A 32 25.07 11.85 -12.83
CA THR A 32 25.48 13.24 -12.60
C THR A 32 24.40 14.19 -13.14
N PHE A 33 23.77 14.96 -12.25
CA PHE A 33 22.77 15.96 -12.62
C PHE A 33 23.42 17.26 -13.12
N GLU A 34 22.66 18.09 -13.85
CA GLU A 34 23.14 19.36 -14.42
C GLU A 34 23.73 20.33 -13.37
N ASN A 35 23.26 20.25 -12.12
CA ASN A 35 23.78 21.03 -11.00
C ASN A 35 25.06 20.44 -10.36
N GLY A 36 25.66 19.41 -10.98
CA GLY A 36 26.86 18.73 -10.51
C GLY A 36 26.64 17.71 -9.39
N LYS A 37 25.41 17.55 -8.87
CA LYS A 37 25.14 16.53 -7.85
C LYS A 37 25.26 15.13 -8.47
N GLN A 38 26.00 14.27 -7.79
CA GLN A 38 26.17 12.86 -8.16
C GLN A 38 25.42 11.97 -7.19
N ILE A 39 24.60 11.07 -7.72
CA ILE A 39 23.83 10.10 -6.96
C ILE A 39 24.18 8.68 -7.44
N ASP A 40 24.58 7.83 -6.52
CA ASP A 40 24.82 6.40 -6.75
C ASP A 40 23.51 5.60 -6.59
N ALA A 41 23.34 4.57 -7.42
CA ALA A 41 22.30 3.57 -7.35
C ALA A 41 22.92 2.17 -7.33
N PHE A 42 22.59 1.39 -6.30
CA PHE A 42 22.95 -0.02 -6.14
C PHE A 42 21.66 -0.83 -6.13
N LEU A 43 21.45 -1.64 -7.16
CA LEU A 43 20.20 -2.32 -7.45
C LEU A 43 20.38 -3.84 -7.29
N GLY A 44 19.37 -4.53 -6.73
CA GLY A 44 19.40 -6.00 -6.65
C GLY A 44 20.34 -6.58 -5.59
N ILE A 45 20.62 -5.87 -4.49
CA ILE A 45 21.45 -6.39 -3.40
C ILE A 45 20.64 -7.42 -2.60
N PRO A 46 21.08 -8.70 -2.47
CA PRO A 46 20.36 -9.67 -1.66
C PRO A 46 20.55 -9.38 -0.18
N PHE A 47 19.44 -9.36 0.56
CA PHE A 47 19.46 -9.27 2.03
C PHE A 47 19.15 -10.61 2.71
N ALA A 48 18.68 -11.60 1.94
CA ALA A 48 18.34 -12.93 2.43
C ALA A 48 18.85 -14.03 1.49
N LYS A 49 18.87 -15.27 1.99
CA LYS A 49 18.97 -16.46 1.13
C LYS A 49 17.75 -16.54 0.21
N PRO A 50 17.89 -17.10 -1.00
CA PRO A 50 16.74 -17.38 -1.86
C PRO A 50 15.73 -18.28 -1.13
N PRO A 51 14.46 -17.88 -0.96
CA PRO A 51 13.44 -18.64 -0.24
C PRO A 51 12.86 -19.80 -1.09
N VAL A 52 13.74 -20.60 -1.69
CA VAL A 52 13.41 -21.73 -2.59
C VAL A 52 13.49 -23.08 -1.88
N GLY A 53 12.86 -24.10 -2.47
CA GLY A 53 12.88 -25.47 -1.95
C GLY A 53 12.45 -25.51 -0.49
N GLU A 54 13.29 -26.05 0.39
CA GLU A 54 13.01 -26.15 1.83
C GLU A 54 12.86 -24.80 2.54
N LEU A 55 13.33 -23.69 1.97
CA LEU A 55 13.14 -22.36 2.53
C LEU A 55 11.81 -21.72 2.11
N ARG A 56 11.10 -22.31 1.15
CA ARG A 56 9.77 -21.83 0.75
C ARG A 56 8.80 -21.93 1.94
N PHE A 57 8.07 -20.85 2.17
CA PHE A 57 7.15 -20.65 3.31
C PHE A 57 7.80 -20.64 4.71
N LYS A 58 9.13 -20.59 4.81
CA LYS A 58 9.84 -20.40 6.09
C LYS A 58 10.27 -18.94 6.27
N LYS A 59 10.60 -18.57 7.52
CA LYS A 59 11.19 -17.26 7.83
C LYS A 59 12.47 -17.07 6.99
N PRO A 60 12.74 -15.86 6.49
CA PRO A 60 13.92 -15.60 5.68
C PRO A 60 15.18 -15.71 6.55
N GLU A 61 16.24 -16.23 5.95
CA GLU A 61 17.57 -16.29 6.55
C GLU A 61 18.48 -15.23 5.93
N PRO A 62 19.42 -14.62 6.68
CA PRO A 62 20.37 -13.66 6.11
C PRO A 62 21.13 -14.20 4.90
N ALA A 63 21.43 -13.34 3.92
CA ALA A 63 22.19 -13.71 2.73
C ALA A 63 23.56 -14.28 3.10
N GLU A 64 24.00 -15.29 2.35
CA GLU A 64 25.34 -15.85 2.49
C GLU A 64 26.40 -14.88 1.95
N PRO A 65 27.60 -14.80 2.55
CA PRO A 65 28.70 -14.04 2.00
C PRO A 65 29.11 -14.52 0.60
N TRP A 66 29.54 -13.60 -0.26
CA TRP A 66 30.08 -13.92 -1.59
C TRP A 66 31.51 -13.42 -1.76
N SER A 67 32.27 -14.11 -2.60
CA SER A 67 33.59 -13.68 -3.06
C SER A 67 33.51 -12.76 -4.27
N GLY A 68 34.46 -11.84 -4.40
CA GLY A 68 34.52 -10.91 -5.53
C GLY A 68 33.55 -9.74 -5.39
N VAL A 69 33.21 -9.13 -6.53
CA VAL A 69 32.33 -7.96 -6.62
C VAL A 69 31.02 -8.37 -7.27
N ARG A 70 29.90 -8.11 -6.60
CA ARG A 70 28.57 -8.34 -7.15
C ARG A 70 28.15 -7.12 -7.99
N ASP A 71 27.71 -7.38 -9.21
CA ASP A 71 27.13 -6.36 -10.06
C ASP A 71 25.72 -6.00 -9.57
N CYS A 72 25.55 -4.76 -9.14
CA CYS A 72 24.32 -4.17 -8.66
C CYS A 72 23.94 -2.94 -9.51
N THR A 73 24.17 -2.98 -10.83
CA THR A 73 23.80 -1.90 -11.76
C THR A 73 22.38 -2.03 -12.32
N ASN A 74 21.75 -3.21 -12.17
CA ASN A 74 20.43 -3.54 -12.70
C ASN A 74 19.49 -4.02 -11.58
N PHE A 75 18.20 -3.74 -11.73
CA PHE A 75 17.20 -4.28 -10.80
C PHE A 75 17.23 -5.80 -10.78
N GLY A 76 17.14 -6.36 -9.57
CA GLY A 76 16.93 -7.79 -9.37
C GLY A 76 15.53 -8.25 -9.78
N PRO A 77 15.27 -9.57 -9.72
CA PRO A 77 13.99 -10.12 -10.13
C PRO A 77 12.84 -9.67 -9.23
N ARG A 78 11.62 -9.71 -9.79
CA ARG A 78 10.37 -9.53 -9.04
C ARG A 78 10.00 -10.81 -8.32
N CYS A 79 9.33 -10.70 -7.18
CA CYS A 79 8.72 -11.88 -6.56
C CYS A 79 7.62 -12.47 -7.46
N PRO A 80 7.35 -13.79 -7.40
CA PRO A 80 6.31 -14.42 -8.23
C PRO A 80 4.92 -13.84 -7.91
N HIS A 81 4.21 -13.42 -8.95
CA HIS A 81 2.82 -12.94 -8.89
C HIS A 81 2.23 -12.90 -10.30
N GLU A 82 0.90 -12.93 -10.40
CA GLU A 82 0.22 -12.78 -11.68
C GLU A 82 0.32 -11.32 -12.17
N ASP A 83 0.90 -11.13 -13.37
CA ASP A 83 0.97 -9.81 -14.02
C ASP A 83 -0.44 -9.36 -14.44
N VAL A 84 -0.77 -8.08 -14.22
CA VAL A 84 -2.01 -7.53 -14.80
C VAL A 84 -1.88 -7.35 -16.32
N SER A 85 -3.00 -7.31 -17.05
CA SER A 85 -2.98 -7.33 -18.53
C SER A 85 -2.05 -6.29 -19.17
N ILE A 86 -1.92 -5.09 -18.60
CA ILE A 86 -1.00 -4.04 -19.08
C ILE A 86 0.47 -4.44 -18.87
N GLU A 87 0.79 -5.06 -17.73
CA GLU A 87 2.16 -5.51 -17.41
C GLU A 87 2.61 -6.65 -18.31
N LYS A 88 1.70 -7.53 -18.74
CA LYS A 88 2.01 -8.62 -19.69
C LYS A 88 2.62 -8.14 -20.99
N PHE A 89 2.31 -6.91 -21.42
CA PHE A 89 2.81 -6.33 -22.67
C PHE A 89 3.89 -5.27 -22.49
N THR A 90 4.13 -4.81 -21.25
CA THR A 90 5.04 -3.68 -20.97
C THR A 90 6.19 -4.03 -20.04
N ASN A 91 6.10 -5.15 -19.31
CA ASN A 91 7.04 -5.51 -18.26
C ASN A 91 7.86 -6.76 -18.63
N PHE A 92 9.03 -6.54 -19.21
CA PHE A 92 9.95 -7.61 -19.65
C PHE A 92 10.86 -8.14 -18.53
N HIS A 93 10.63 -7.75 -17.28
CA HIS A 93 11.48 -8.12 -16.16
C HIS A 93 11.10 -9.47 -15.56
N THR A 94 12.14 -10.26 -15.26
CA THR A 94 12.01 -11.63 -14.77
C THR A 94 11.36 -11.69 -13.39
N LYS A 95 10.53 -12.72 -13.20
CA LYS A 95 10.00 -13.15 -11.90
C LYS A 95 10.83 -14.33 -11.40
N SER A 96 11.15 -14.35 -10.11
CA SER A 96 11.90 -15.44 -9.47
C SER A 96 11.52 -15.52 -8.00
N GLU A 97 11.53 -16.71 -7.43
CA GLU A 97 11.46 -16.86 -5.97
C GLU A 97 12.71 -16.31 -5.26
N ASP A 98 13.86 -16.27 -5.95
CA ASP A 98 15.06 -15.55 -5.50
C ASP A 98 14.88 -14.04 -5.66
N CYS A 99 13.89 -13.47 -4.95
CA CYS A 99 13.50 -12.07 -5.06
C CYS A 99 13.80 -11.24 -3.81
N LEU A 100 14.42 -11.80 -2.76
CA LEU A 100 14.67 -11.08 -1.50
C LEU A 100 15.88 -10.14 -1.61
N ILE A 101 15.67 -9.11 -2.41
CA ILE A 101 16.64 -8.07 -2.75
C ILE A 101 16.15 -6.70 -2.30
N LEU A 102 17.11 -5.78 -2.16
CA LEU A 102 16.87 -4.36 -1.94
C LEU A 102 17.72 -3.52 -2.88
N ASN A 103 17.35 -2.26 -2.99
CA ASN A 103 18.05 -1.25 -3.78
C ASN A 103 18.40 -0.07 -2.88
N VAL A 104 19.59 0.51 -3.06
CA VAL A 104 20.07 1.68 -2.29
C VAL A 104 20.39 2.81 -3.26
N PHE A 105 19.84 3.99 -3.01
CA PHE A 105 20.07 5.23 -3.75
C PHE A 105 20.66 6.26 -2.78
N THR A 106 21.81 6.84 -3.10
CA THR A 106 22.54 7.67 -2.15
C THR A 106 23.40 8.74 -2.85
N PRO A 107 23.53 9.96 -2.29
CA PRO A 107 24.53 10.92 -2.78
C PRO A 107 25.95 10.34 -2.74
N THR A 108 26.73 10.53 -3.81
CA THR A 108 28.09 9.98 -3.93
C THR A 108 29.06 10.64 -2.94
N VAL A 109 28.92 11.96 -2.77
CA VAL A 109 29.69 12.77 -1.82
C VAL A 109 28.77 13.17 -0.68
N VAL A 110 29.10 12.73 0.54
CA VAL A 110 28.31 13.02 1.74
C VAL A 110 29.16 13.68 2.82
N ASP A 111 28.76 14.88 3.25
CA ASP A 111 29.21 15.43 4.52
C ASP A 111 28.38 14.80 5.64
N GLY A 112 28.99 13.86 6.37
CA GLY A 112 28.33 13.10 7.44
C GLY A 112 27.27 12.13 6.94
N LEU A 113 26.61 11.44 7.87
CA LEU A 113 25.57 10.47 7.56
C LEU A 113 24.24 11.15 7.24
N LYS A 114 23.48 10.58 6.30
CA LYS A 114 22.20 11.12 5.82
C LYS A 114 21.03 10.30 6.34
N PRO A 115 19.86 10.91 6.60
CA PRO A 115 18.66 10.17 6.99
C PRO A 115 18.27 9.14 5.92
N VAL A 116 17.76 8.00 6.37
CA VAL A 116 17.42 6.86 5.51
C VAL A 116 15.90 6.77 5.38
N MET A 117 15.40 6.76 4.14
CA MET A 117 14.01 6.53 3.79
C MET A 117 13.86 5.10 3.26
N PHE A 118 13.23 4.23 4.04
CA PHE A 118 13.01 2.82 3.72
C PHE A 118 11.59 2.61 3.17
N PHE A 119 11.48 2.35 1.88
CA PHE A 119 10.23 2.25 1.16
C PHE A 119 9.77 0.80 0.98
N ILE A 120 8.50 0.54 1.32
CA ILE A 120 7.81 -0.73 1.13
C ILE A 120 6.71 -0.53 0.08
N HIS A 121 6.76 -1.32 -0.99
CA HIS A 121 5.77 -1.21 -2.07
C HIS A 121 4.40 -1.79 -1.67
N GLY A 122 3.36 -1.24 -2.29
CA GLY A 122 1.97 -1.71 -2.19
C GLY A 122 1.69 -2.94 -3.08
N GLY A 123 0.45 -3.08 -3.53
CA GLY A 123 0.02 -4.20 -4.39
C GLY A 123 -0.81 -5.26 -3.67
N GLY A 124 -1.50 -4.89 -2.58
CA GLY A 124 -2.44 -5.77 -1.88
C GLY A 124 -1.80 -7.07 -1.37
N PHE A 125 -0.51 -7.04 -1.02
CA PHE A 125 0.28 -8.21 -0.61
C PHE A 125 0.42 -9.31 -1.68
N ALA A 126 -0.09 -9.09 -2.90
CA ALA A 126 -0.22 -10.12 -3.93
C ALA A 126 0.53 -9.81 -5.22
N MET A 127 0.88 -8.55 -5.49
CA MET A 127 1.54 -8.13 -6.73
C MET A 127 2.47 -6.92 -6.51
N HIS A 128 3.03 -6.42 -7.61
CA HIS A 128 3.90 -5.25 -7.70
C HIS A 128 5.38 -5.54 -7.37
N SER A 129 6.23 -4.52 -7.50
CA SER A 129 7.68 -4.64 -7.32
C SER A 129 8.34 -3.30 -6.99
N SER A 130 9.45 -3.33 -6.26
CA SER A 130 10.31 -2.17 -6.00
C SER A 130 10.80 -1.47 -7.28
N MET A 131 10.89 -2.18 -8.40
CA MET A 131 11.38 -1.63 -9.67
C MET A 131 10.36 -0.75 -10.41
N HIS A 132 9.07 -0.90 -10.10
CA HIS A 132 8.01 -0.09 -10.70
C HIS A 132 8.16 1.39 -10.36
N TYR A 133 8.88 1.71 -9.29
CA TYR A 133 9.19 3.08 -8.86
C TYR A 133 10.43 3.68 -9.56
N GLY A 134 11.21 2.86 -10.28
CA GLY A 134 12.37 3.31 -11.06
C GLY A 134 13.57 3.72 -10.20
N ASP A 135 14.63 4.18 -10.86
CA ASP A 135 15.88 4.64 -10.24
C ASP A 135 16.08 6.15 -10.42
N TYR A 136 15.92 6.65 -11.65
CA TYR A 136 16.19 8.05 -11.99
C TYR A 136 15.38 9.05 -11.17
N GLY A 137 14.06 8.83 -11.03
CA GLY A 137 13.20 9.75 -10.29
C GLY A 137 13.43 9.72 -8.78
N ILE A 138 13.81 8.57 -8.20
CA ILE A 138 14.29 8.48 -6.81
C ILE A 138 15.56 9.31 -6.63
N CYS A 139 16.54 9.14 -7.53
CA CYS A 139 17.78 9.91 -7.50
C CYS A 139 17.49 11.42 -7.60
N LYS A 140 16.68 11.82 -8.59
CA LYS A 140 16.37 13.22 -8.90
C LYS A 140 15.55 13.91 -7.82
N ASN A 141 14.46 13.29 -7.36
CA ASN A 141 13.44 13.98 -6.57
C ASN A 141 13.66 13.82 -5.06
N LEU A 142 14.30 12.73 -4.62
CA LEU A 142 14.55 12.43 -3.20
C LEU A 142 16.03 12.59 -2.85
N CYS A 143 16.92 11.85 -3.49
CA CYS A 143 18.33 11.78 -3.06
C CYS A 143 19.08 13.11 -3.25
N THR A 144 18.73 13.91 -4.25
CA THR A 144 19.26 15.29 -4.39
C THR A 144 18.88 16.21 -3.22
N LYS A 145 17.94 15.79 -2.36
CA LYS A 145 17.58 16.46 -1.10
C LYS A 145 18.30 15.84 0.10
N ASP A 146 19.48 15.25 -0.09
CA ASP A 146 20.37 14.79 0.99
C ASP A 146 19.75 13.73 1.91
N VAL A 147 19.10 12.74 1.31
CA VAL A 147 18.62 11.52 1.99
C VAL A 147 19.11 10.28 1.24
N VAL A 148 19.23 9.16 1.95
CA VAL A 148 19.40 7.83 1.34
C VAL A 148 18.03 7.21 1.19
N VAL A 149 17.74 6.61 0.03
CA VAL A 149 16.50 5.86 -0.20
C VAL A 149 16.83 4.38 -0.35
N VAL A 150 16.08 3.54 0.36
CA VAL A 150 16.14 2.08 0.23
C VAL A 150 14.78 1.60 -0.24
N THR A 151 14.72 0.81 -1.31
CA THR A 151 13.49 0.12 -1.73
C THR A 151 13.68 -1.38 -1.63
N ILE A 152 12.67 -2.11 -1.17
CA ILE A 152 12.78 -3.55 -0.93
C ILE A 152 11.76 -4.36 -1.72
N GLN A 153 12.11 -5.60 -2.01
CA GLN A 153 11.15 -6.65 -2.34
C GLN A 153 10.80 -7.45 -1.07
N TYR A 154 9.63 -8.06 -1.07
CA TYR A 154 9.18 -9.03 -0.07
C TYR A 154 8.28 -10.07 -0.74
N ARG A 155 8.19 -11.29 -0.19
CA ARG A 155 7.36 -12.34 -0.78
C ARG A 155 5.87 -11.95 -0.80
N LEU A 156 5.19 -12.30 -1.89
CA LEU A 156 3.81 -11.93 -2.19
C LEU A 156 2.90 -13.17 -2.24
N GLY A 157 1.58 -12.96 -2.18
CA GLY A 157 0.56 -14.00 -2.31
C GLY A 157 0.80 -15.15 -1.35
N PHE A 158 0.63 -16.39 -1.83
CA PHE A 158 0.90 -17.58 -1.02
C PHE A 158 2.37 -17.70 -0.60
N PHE A 159 3.34 -17.20 -1.38
CA PHE A 159 4.74 -17.23 -0.98
C PHE A 159 5.03 -16.43 0.29
N GLY A 160 4.32 -15.31 0.49
CA GLY A 160 4.48 -14.43 1.65
C GLY A 160 3.47 -14.66 2.77
N PHE A 161 2.28 -15.15 2.45
CA PHE A 161 1.12 -15.09 3.35
C PHE A 161 0.30 -16.39 3.39
N LEU A 162 0.80 -17.52 2.86
CA LEU A 162 0.25 -18.83 3.19
C LEU A 162 0.20 -19.01 4.72
N SER A 163 -0.91 -19.53 5.24
CA SER A 163 -1.00 -19.93 6.64
C SER A 163 -1.85 -21.20 6.76
N THR A 164 -1.43 -22.11 7.62
CA THR A 164 -2.22 -23.27 8.05
C THR A 164 -2.94 -23.05 9.37
N GLY A 165 -2.74 -21.88 10.00
CA GLY A 165 -3.29 -21.56 11.32
C GLY A 165 -2.66 -22.36 12.46
N ASP A 166 -1.54 -23.05 12.21
CA ASP A 166 -0.74 -23.78 13.19
C ASP A 166 0.77 -23.57 12.93
N GLU A 167 1.62 -24.25 13.70
CA GLU A 167 3.08 -24.09 13.63
C GLU A 167 3.74 -24.62 12.35
N ASN A 168 3.03 -25.40 11.49
CA ASN A 168 3.61 -25.85 10.22
C ASN A 168 3.81 -24.69 9.24
N CYS A 169 2.88 -23.73 9.25
CA CYS A 169 3.00 -22.48 8.51
C CYS A 169 2.15 -21.40 9.19
N PRO A 170 2.70 -20.63 10.14
CA PRO A 170 1.92 -19.65 10.89
C PRO A 170 1.48 -18.43 10.05
N GLY A 171 2.17 -18.12 8.96
CA GLY A 171 1.94 -16.97 8.09
C GLY A 171 2.94 -15.83 8.29
N ASN A 172 2.64 -14.67 7.69
CA ASN A 172 3.43 -13.43 7.81
C ASN A 172 4.87 -13.48 7.29
N MET A 173 5.22 -14.42 6.40
CA MET A 173 6.58 -14.54 5.86
C MET A 173 7.04 -13.26 5.14
N GLY A 174 6.14 -12.58 4.42
CA GLY A 174 6.43 -11.27 3.82
C GLY A 174 6.79 -10.18 4.86
N LEU A 175 6.21 -10.20 6.06
CA LEU A 175 6.57 -9.25 7.14
C LEU A 175 7.93 -9.58 7.76
N TRP A 176 8.27 -10.86 7.84
CA TRP A 176 9.61 -11.29 8.24
C TRP A 176 10.67 -10.90 7.21
N ASP A 177 10.36 -10.92 5.91
CA ASP A 177 11.22 -10.43 4.83
C ASP A 177 11.54 -8.94 5.02
N MET A 178 10.51 -8.12 5.22
CA MET A 178 10.67 -6.69 5.49
C MET A 178 11.51 -6.42 6.75
N THR A 179 11.30 -7.22 7.80
CA THR A 179 12.05 -7.11 9.05
C THR A 179 13.52 -7.46 8.86
N LEU A 180 13.84 -8.51 8.09
CA LEU A 180 15.22 -8.87 7.78
C LEU A 180 15.89 -7.80 6.90
N ALA A 181 15.18 -7.23 5.93
CA ALA A 181 15.70 -6.11 5.15
C ALA A 181 16.00 -4.87 6.02
N LEU A 182 15.17 -4.58 7.03
CA LEU A 182 15.48 -3.51 8.01
C LEU A 182 16.72 -3.83 8.86
N LYS A 183 16.92 -5.10 9.26
CA LYS A 183 18.14 -5.52 9.95
C LYS A 183 19.37 -5.31 9.06
N TRP A 184 19.27 -5.67 7.78
CA TRP A 184 20.33 -5.42 6.80
C TRP A 184 20.65 -3.93 6.69
N VAL A 185 19.64 -3.05 6.66
CA VAL A 185 19.84 -1.59 6.63
C VAL A 185 20.58 -1.12 7.89
N ASN A 186 20.17 -1.56 9.08
CA ASN A 186 20.85 -1.18 10.32
C ASN A 186 22.32 -1.62 10.35
N GLN A 187 22.65 -2.76 9.74
CA GLN A 187 24.01 -3.29 9.66
C GLN A 187 24.87 -2.60 8.60
N ASN A 188 24.31 -2.23 7.45
CA ASN A 188 25.09 -1.90 6.25
C ASN A 188 24.93 -0.47 5.75
N ILE A 189 23.86 0.24 6.09
CA ILE A 189 23.53 1.51 5.40
C ILE A 189 24.55 2.62 5.63
N ARG A 190 25.34 2.51 6.69
CA ARG A 190 26.47 3.43 6.98
C ARG A 190 27.50 3.45 5.86
N GLU A 191 27.76 2.30 5.23
CA GLU A 191 28.73 2.16 4.15
C GLU A 191 28.28 2.89 2.86
N PHE A 192 26.97 3.14 2.75
CA PHE A 192 26.36 3.93 1.68
C PHE A 192 26.19 5.41 2.07
N GLY A 193 26.64 5.83 3.26
CA GLY A 193 26.47 7.19 3.76
C GLY A 193 25.14 7.46 4.48
N GLY A 194 24.35 6.42 4.77
CA GLY A 194 23.10 6.54 5.54
C GLY A 194 23.31 6.44 7.06
N ASP A 195 22.45 7.09 7.82
CA ASP A 195 22.46 7.02 9.29
C ASP A 195 21.52 5.91 9.78
N PRO A 196 22.04 4.80 10.33
CA PRO A 196 21.20 3.74 10.90
C PRO A 196 20.38 4.22 12.11
N ASN A 197 20.76 5.34 12.74
CA ASN A 197 20.03 5.96 13.85
C ASN A 197 18.99 7.00 13.38
N ASN A 198 18.78 7.13 12.08
CA ASN A 198 17.80 8.05 11.50
C ASN A 198 17.07 7.43 10.31
N VAL A 199 16.43 6.29 10.56
CA VAL A 199 15.64 5.54 9.58
C VAL A 199 14.15 5.90 9.67
N THR A 200 13.54 6.19 8.52
CA THR A 200 12.10 6.42 8.33
C THR A 200 11.53 5.33 7.45
N VAL A 201 10.57 4.56 7.97
CA VAL A 201 9.85 3.55 7.17
C VAL A 201 8.61 4.16 6.57
N PHE A 202 8.39 3.98 5.28
CA PHE A 202 7.20 4.49 4.60
C PHE A 202 6.76 3.55 3.48
N GLY A 203 5.51 3.65 3.10
CA GLY A 203 4.92 2.79 2.09
C GLY A 203 3.49 3.16 1.83
N GLN A 204 2.97 2.72 0.69
CA GLN A 204 1.62 3.06 0.24
C GLN A 204 0.73 1.81 0.15
N SER A 205 -0.55 1.95 0.49
CA SER A 205 -1.52 0.84 0.47
C SER A 205 -1.08 -0.32 1.38
N ALA A 206 -0.95 -1.54 0.86
CA ALA A 206 -0.36 -2.68 1.56
C ALA A 206 1.05 -2.39 2.12
N GLY A 207 1.84 -1.54 1.47
CA GLY A 207 3.12 -1.05 1.99
C GLY A 207 2.97 -0.07 3.15
N GLY A 208 1.89 0.70 3.17
CA GLY A 208 1.50 1.55 4.30
C GLY A 208 1.04 0.71 5.49
N ALA A 209 0.19 -0.29 5.26
CA ALA A 209 -0.20 -1.27 6.28
C ALA A 209 1.04 -1.99 6.84
N SER A 210 1.98 -2.39 5.97
CA SER A 210 3.26 -2.99 6.35
C SER A 210 4.13 -2.06 7.19
N THR A 211 4.20 -0.77 6.84
CA THR A 211 4.88 0.25 7.64
C THR A 211 4.32 0.30 9.07
N ASP A 212 2.99 0.26 9.20
CA ASP A 212 2.34 0.26 10.50
C ASP A 212 2.55 -1.07 11.26
N TYR A 213 2.50 -2.22 10.59
CA TYR A 213 2.82 -3.53 11.17
C TYR A 213 4.23 -3.58 11.75
N LEU A 214 5.22 -3.04 11.04
CA LEU A 214 6.59 -2.98 11.52
C LEU A 214 6.73 -2.05 12.73
N SER A 215 5.86 -1.05 12.87
CA SER A 215 5.82 -0.17 14.05
C SER A 215 5.27 -0.86 15.30
N LEU A 216 4.46 -1.90 15.11
CA LEU A 216 3.83 -2.69 16.17
C LEU A 216 4.72 -3.83 16.66
N SER A 217 5.28 -4.61 15.73
CA SER A 217 5.94 -5.87 16.07
C SER A 217 7.19 -5.66 16.94
N PRO A 218 7.35 -6.42 18.03
CA PRO A 218 8.53 -6.34 18.88
C PRO A 218 9.83 -6.73 18.15
N HIS A 219 9.72 -7.42 17.01
CA HIS A 219 10.85 -7.84 16.18
C HIS A 219 11.42 -6.72 15.30
N SER A 220 10.64 -5.66 15.05
CA SER A 220 10.98 -4.60 14.10
C SER A 220 10.86 -3.19 14.65
N ASN A 221 10.05 -2.95 15.69
CA ASN A 221 9.70 -1.61 16.16
C ASN A 221 10.85 -0.81 16.80
N LYS A 222 12.05 -1.38 16.91
CA LYS A 222 13.28 -0.71 17.35
C LYS A 222 14.31 -0.51 16.23
N LEU A 223 14.00 -0.96 15.00
CA LEU A 223 14.91 -0.88 13.86
C LEU A 223 14.81 0.44 13.08
N PHE A 224 13.88 1.32 13.48
CA PHE A 224 13.65 2.60 12.83
C PHE A 224 13.06 3.63 13.80
N HIS A 225 13.04 4.88 13.36
CA HIS A 225 12.89 6.05 14.22
C HIS A 225 11.64 6.87 13.91
N LYS A 226 11.14 6.79 12.67
CA LYS A 226 9.95 7.49 12.17
C LYS A 226 9.20 6.60 11.20
N PHE A 227 7.91 6.86 11.03
CA PHE A 227 7.13 6.11 10.05
C PHE A 227 6.08 6.95 9.35
N ALA A 228 5.86 6.65 8.08
CA ALA A 228 4.91 7.34 7.23
C ALA A 228 4.05 6.39 6.37
N PRO A 229 3.02 5.75 6.97
CA PRO A 229 2.08 4.94 6.23
C PRO A 229 1.17 5.83 5.37
N MET A 230 1.11 5.57 4.06
CA MET A 230 0.32 6.34 3.09
C MET A 230 -0.87 5.51 2.61
N SER A 231 -2.10 6.02 2.80
CA SER A 231 -3.34 5.38 2.35
C SER A 231 -3.45 3.89 2.71
N GLY A 232 -2.98 3.51 3.91
CA GLY A 232 -2.98 2.12 4.35
C GLY A 232 -2.35 1.97 5.72
N THR A 233 -3.03 1.30 6.63
CA THR A 233 -2.58 1.06 8.02
C THR A 233 -3.00 -0.34 8.47
N SER A 234 -2.53 -0.77 9.64
CA SER A 234 -2.98 -2.02 10.28
C SER A 234 -4.48 -2.04 10.61
N LEU A 235 -5.15 -0.87 10.54
CA LEU A 235 -6.57 -0.68 10.89
C LEU A 235 -7.48 -0.55 9.66
N CYS A 236 -6.92 -0.58 8.45
CA CYS A 236 -7.70 -0.61 7.22
C CYS A 236 -8.37 -1.98 7.03
N SER A 237 -9.58 -2.02 6.45
CA SER A 237 -10.36 -3.26 6.35
C SER A 237 -9.74 -4.32 5.43
N PHE A 238 -8.91 -3.90 4.48
CA PHE A 238 -8.16 -4.77 3.58
C PHE A 238 -6.91 -5.38 4.22
N ALA A 239 -6.43 -4.82 5.34
CA ALA A 239 -5.06 -5.02 5.77
C ALA A 239 -4.83 -6.36 6.49
N MET A 240 -5.87 -6.97 7.06
CA MET A 240 -5.74 -8.15 7.93
C MET A 240 -6.98 -9.05 7.87
N ASN A 241 -6.77 -10.36 8.04
CA ASN A 241 -7.84 -11.34 8.25
C ASN A 241 -7.54 -12.23 9.46
N ASP A 242 -8.58 -12.97 9.86
CA ASP A 242 -8.47 -14.01 10.88
C ASP A 242 -7.63 -15.18 10.35
N SER A 243 -6.80 -15.79 11.19
CA SER A 243 -5.94 -16.93 10.80
C SER A 243 -6.75 -18.12 10.27
N ALA A 244 -8.00 -18.29 10.74
CA ALA A 244 -8.92 -19.30 10.22
C ALA A 244 -9.31 -19.05 8.74
N HIS A 245 -9.51 -17.78 8.34
CA HIS A 245 -9.83 -17.43 6.95
C HIS A 245 -8.67 -17.78 6.03
N ILE A 246 -7.45 -17.37 6.37
CA ILE A 246 -6.26 -17.65 5.55
C ILE A 246 -5.98 -19.16 5.47
N ARG A 247 -6.19 -19.90 6.57
CA ARG A 247 -6.12 -21.36 6.56
C ARG A 247 -7.09 -21.95 5.55
N ASP A 248 -8.35 -21.52 5.57
CA ASP A 248 -9.37 -22.07 4.69
C ASP A 248 -9.11 -21.69 3.23
N VAL A 249 -8.62 -20.47 2.96
CA VAL A 249 -8.15 -20.04 1.64
C VAL A 249 -6.99 -20.91 1.15
N SER A 250 -5.97 -21.13 1.98
CA SER A 250 -4.79 -21.95 1.67
C SER A 250 -5.17 -23.41 1.42
N TRP A 251 -6.05 -23.97 2.25
CA TRP A 251 -6.57 -25.32 2.11
C TRP A 251 -7.35 -25.50 0.81
N ASN A 252 -8.30 -24.62 0.54
CA ASN A 252 -9.11 -24.68 -0.67
C ASN A 252 -8.30 -24.51 -1.94
N PHE A 253 -7.26 -23.65 -1.91
CA PHE A 253 -6.32 -23.51 -3.01
C PHE A 253 -5.54 -24.81 -3.24
N ALA A 254 -4.96 -25.40 -2.19
CA ALA A 254 -4.23 -26.66 -2.31
C ALA A 254 -5.11 -27.77 -2.90
N LEU A 255 -6.37 -27.91 -2.45
CA LEU A 255 -7.32 -28.88 -3.03
C LEU A 255 -7.55 -28.67 -4.53
N GLN A 256 -7.63 -27.41 -4.99
CA GLN A 256 -7.80 -27.09 -6.41
C GLN A 256 -6.57 -27.41 -7.24
N GLN A 257 -5.39 -27.32 -6.65
CA GLN A 257 -4.14 -27.74 -7.26
C GLN A 257 -3.95 -29.27 -7.25
N GLY A 258 -4.88 -30.02 -6.66
CA GLY A 258 -4.86 -31.48 -6.63
C GLY A 258 -4.34 -32.09 -5.33
N PHE A 259 -4.22 -31.31 -4.25
CA PHE A 259 -3.90 -31.85 -2.93
C PHE A 259 -4.98 -32.83 -2.46
N ILE A 260 -4.56 -34.00 -1.98
CA ILE A 260 -5.44 -34.99 -1.37
C ILE A 260 -5.02 -35.14 0.11
N PRO A 261 -5.83 -34.65 1.06
CA PRO A 261 -5.53 -34.77 2.49
C PRO A 261 -5.42 -36.24 2.92
N PRO A 262 -4.39 -36.63 3.69
CA PRO A 262 -4.29 -37.97 4.26
C PRO A 262 -5.47 -38.26 5.20
N LYS A 263 -6.30 -39.26 4.87
CA LYS A 263 -7.60 -39.53 5.52
C LYS A 263 -7.50 -39.88 7.01
N ASP A 264 -6.46 -40.61 7.40
CA ASP A 264 -6.27 -41.12 8.77
C ASP A 264 -5.25 -40.32 9.58
N ALA A 265 -4.81 -39.16 9.07
CA ALA A 265 -3.84 -38.31 9.75
C ALA A 265 -4.53 -37.26 10.63
N SER A 266 -3.85 -36.84 11.70
CA SER A 266 -4.29 -35.71 12.52
C SER A 266 -4.34 -34.41 11.71
N LYS A 267 -5.09 -33.40 12.18
CA LYS A 267 -5.15 -32.07 11.53
C LYS A 267 -3.76 -31.46 11.34
N PHE A 268 -2.89 -31.65 12.33
CA PHE A 268 -1.51 -31.17 12.29
C PHE A 268 -0.70 -31.87 11.18
N GLU A 269 -0.83 -33.18 11.04
CA GLU A 269 -0.14 -33.93 9.98
C GLU A 269 -0.71 -33.62 8.59
N GLN A 270 -2.01 -33.38 8.47
CA GLN A 270 -2.63 -32.93 7.23
C GLN A 270 -2.14 -31.53 6.82
N SER A 271 -2.02 -30.62 7.79
CA SER A 271 -1.44 -29.28 7.61
C SER A 271 0.01 -29.37 7.13
N ARG A 272 0.84 -30.21 7.77
CA ARG A 272 2.20 -30.49 7.32
C ARG A 272 2.25 -31.00 5.88
N ALA A 273 1.39 -31.96 5.53
CA ALA A 273 1.30 -32.52 4.19
C ALA A 273 0.86 -31.48 3.15
N LEU A 274 -0.02 -30.54 3.51
CA LEU A 274 -0.40 -29.42 2.65
C LEU A 274 0.80 -28.52 2.35
N VAL A 275 1.58 -28.16 3.37
CA VAL A 275 2.76 -27.29 3.18
C VAL A 275 3.79 -27.98 2.29
N GLU A 276 4.01 -29.28 2.47
CA GLU A 276 4.90 -30.08 1.63
C GLU A 276 4.40 -30.17 0.19
N PHE A 277 3.10 -30.39 -0.02
CA PHE A 277 2.49 -30.36 -1.35
C PHE A 277 2.69 -29.00 -2.03
N MET A 278 2.33 -27.90 -1.35
CA MET A 278 2.49 -26.54 -1.86
C MET A 278 3.96 -26.18 -2.14
N ARG A 279 4.91 -26.76 -1.39
CA ARG A 279 6.35 -26.55 -1.59
C ARG A 279 6.84 -27.17 -2.89
N ASN A 280 6.22 -28.24 -3.35
CA ASN A 280 6.61 -28.96 -4.55
C ASN A 280 5.89 -28.47 -5.83
N LEU A 281 4.91 -27.57 -5.70
CA LEU A 281 4.27 -26.96 -6.88
C LEU A 281 5.25 -26.02 -7.62
N PRO A 282 5.21 -25.98 -8.97
CA PRO A 282 5.87 -24.94 -9.75
C PRO A 282 5.42 -23.53 -9.32
N PRO A 283 6.30 -22.51 -9.30
CA PRO A 283 5.91 -21.19 -8.85
C PRO A 283 4.73 -20.59 -9.61
N ALA A 284 4.69 -20.78 -10.93
CA ALA A 284 3.62 -20.32 -11.81
C ALA A 284 2.23 -20.88 -11.44
N ASP A 285 2.17 -22.04 -10.79
CA ASP A 285 0.91 -22.67 -10.35
C ASP A 285 0.45 -22.13 -8.98
N ILE A 286 1.27 -21.33 -8.30
CA ILE A 286 1.01 -20.72 -6.99
C ILE A 286 0.76 -19.20 -7.10
N GLU A 287 1.26 -18.57 -8.17
CA GLU A 287 1.10 -17.13 -8.41
C GLU A 287 -0.38 -16.71 -8.37
N ILE A 288 -0.65 -15.59 -7.69
CA ILE A 288 -1.97 -14.96 -7.69
C ILE A 288 -1.86 -13.49 -8.07
N GLY A 289 -2.98 -12.91 -8.48
CA GLY A 289 -3.13 -11.48 -8.74
C GLY A 289 -4.34 -10.86 -8.06
N MET A 290 -4.46 -9.53 -8.18
CA MET A 290 -5.49 -8.70 -7.55
C MET A 290 -6.81 -8.69 -8.33
N LEU A 291 -6.77 -9.01 -9.63
CA LEU A 291 -7.96 -9.10 -10.51
C LEU A 291 -8.52 -10.53 -10.58
N GLY A 292 -7.83 -11.50 -9.99
CA GLY A 292 -8.21 -12.90 -9.98
C GLY A 292 -9.09 -13.29 -8.80
N ARG A 293 -9.27 -14.61 -8.63
CA ARG A 293 -10.12 -15.22 -7.59
C ARG A 293 -9.76 -14.82 -6.15
N PHE A 294 -8.48 -14.53 -5.90
CA PHE A 294 -7.95 -14.14 -4.58
C PHE A 294 -7.78 -12.61 -4.43
N GLY A 295 -8.41 -11.85 -5.33
CA GLY A 295 -8.38 -10.40 -5.38
C GLY A 295 -9.28 -9.71 -4.35
N VAL A 296 -9.80 -8.53 -4.72
CA VAL A 296 -10.65 -7.72 -3.83
C VAL A 296 -12.06 -8.32 -3.71
N ASN A 297 -12.41 -8.79 -2.51
CA ASN A 297 -13.70 -9.38 -2.18
C ASN A 297 -14.77 -8.32 -1.86
N GLU A 298 -15.99 -8.74 -1.48
CA GLU A 298 -17.02 -7.80 -1.01
C GLU A 298 -16.52 -7.06 0.25
N GLY A 299 -16.86 -5.77 0.39
CA GLY A 299 -16.29 -4.92 1.43
C GLY A 299 -14.86 -4.43 1.19
N GLY A 300 -14.27 -4.67 0.01
CA GLY A 300 -12.91 -4.18 -0.29
C GLY A 300 -11.79 -4.96 0.40
N ARG A 301 -12.09 -6.16 0.90
CA ARG A 301 -11.14 -7.01 1.64
C ARG A 301 -10.26 -7.83 0.69
N LEU A 302 -9.08 -8.21 1.15
CA LEU A 302 -8.16 -9.09 0.43
C LEU A 302 -8.15 -10.47 1.09
N ASP A 303 -7.99 -11.55 0.32
CA ASP A 303 -8.00 -12.90 0.89
C ASP A 303 -6.68 -13.31 1.53
N LEU A 304 -5.53 -12.95 0.94
CA LEU A 304 -4.22 -13.22 1.52
C LEU A 304 -3.65 -11.95 2.12
N THR A 305 -3.57 -11.92 3.44
CA THR A 305 -3.12 -10.78 4.23
C THR A 305 -2.33 -11.27 5.45
N PRO A 306 -1.65 -10.36 6.16
CA PRO A 306 -1.16 -10.65 7.49
C PRO A 306 -2.24 -11.17 8.45
N VAL A 307 -1.81 -11.98 9.43
CA VAL A 307 -2.67 -12.61 10.46
C VAL A 307 -2.08 -12.46 11.86
N PHE A 308 -2.89 -12.63 12.90
CA PHE A 308 -2.39 -12.76 14.27
C PHE A 308 -1.80 -14.17 14.43
N ASP A 309 -0.49 -14.26 14.31
CA ASP A 309 0.28 -15.52 14.31
C ASP A 309 0.79 -15.92 15.71
N GLY A 310 0.69 -15.03 16.70
CA GLY A 310 1.17 -15.28 18.06
C GLY A 310 2.68 -15.09 18.25
N ASP A 311 3.43 -14.80 17.18
CA ASP A 311 4.87 -14.55 17.22
C ASP A 311 5.23 -13.16 16.66
N PHE A 312 4.96 -12.90 15.37
CA PHE A 312 5.16 -11.57 14.81
C PHE A 312 4.21 -10.56 15.47
N PHE A 313 2.96 -10.98 15.69
CA PHE A 313 1.98 -10.28 16.52
C PHE A 313 1.60 -11.14 17.73
N PRO A 314 2.34 -11.05 18.84
CA PRO A 314 2.07 -11.85 20.04
C PRO A 314 0.86 -11.33 20.84
N LYS A 315 0.33 -10.16 20.47
CA LYS A 315 -0.76 -9.45 21.17
C LYS A 315 -1.62 -8.67 20.17
N PRO A 316 -2.85 -8.27 20.54
CA PRO A 316 -3.67 -7.36 19.75
C PRO A 316 -2.96 -6.02 19.50
N PHE A 317 -3.26 -5.37 18.36
CA PHE A 317 -2.63 -4.10 17.97
C PHE A 317 -2.77 -2.99 19.00
N ALA A 318 -3.90 -2.90 19.71
CA ALA A 318 -4.10 -1.91 20.75
C ALA A 318 -3.11 -2.06 21.92
N GLU A 319 -2.72 -3.30 22.27
CA GLU A 319 -1.69 -3.56 23.28
C GLU A 319 -0.29 -3.33 22.71
N LEU A 320 -0.01 -3.87 21.52
CA LEU A 320 1.29 -3.69 20.87
C LEU A 320 1.63 -2.22 20.67
N ARG A 321 0.65 -1.38 20.31
CA ARG A 321 0.87 0.05 20.15
C ARG A 321 1.21 0.72 21.47
N LYS A 322 0.59 0.35 22.60
CA LYS A 322 0.98 0.86 23.93
C LYS A 322 2.40 0.47 24.33
N LEU A 323 2.86 -0.70 23.89
CA LEU A 323 4.20 -1.23 24.20
C LEU A 323 5.29 -0.72 23.25
N ALA A 324 4.92 -0.33 22.02
CA ALA A 324 5.85 0.15 21.02
C ALA A 324 6.49 1.48 21.45
N PRO A 325 7.79 1.71 21.16
CA PRO A 325 8.43 2.99 21.45
C PRO A 325 7.76 4.14 20.67
N PRO A 326 7.51 5.31 21.29
CA PRO A 326 7.00 6.49 20.60
C PRO A 326 7.90 6.94 19.46
N LYS A 327 7.29 7.23 18.31
CA LYS A 327 7.96 7.67 17.08
C LYS A 327 7.11 8.68 16.35
N PRO A 328 7.69 9.74 15.75
CA PRO A 328 6.95 10.65 14.90
C PRO A 328 6.24 9.88 13.77
N LEU A 329 5.00 10.32 13.48
CA LEU A 329 4.11 9.74 12.48
C LEU A 329 3.70 10.82 11.47
N MET A 330 3.78 10.51 10.18
CA MET A 330 3.15 11.29 9.12
C MET A 330 2.30 10.37 8.24
N THR A 331 0.98 10.52 8.24
CA THR A 331 0.08 9.63 7.49
C THR A 331 -0.97 10.45 6.76
N GLY A 332 -1.66 9.85 5.80
CA GLY A 332 -2.68 10.56 5.03
C GLY A 332 -3.34 9.68 3.99
N ILE A 333 -4.25 10.33 3.26
CA ILE A 333 -5.06 9.74 2.19
C ILE A 333 -4.97 10.59 0.93
N THR A 334 -5.62 10.14 -0.13
CA THR A 334 -5.96 10.93 -1.32
C THR A 334 -7.43 11.36 -1.27
N GLU A 335 -7.79 12.37 -2.08
CA GLU A 335 -9.14 12.96 -2.13
C GLU A 335 -10.26 11.91 -2.18
N VAL A 336 -10.15 10.94 -3.09
CA VAL A 336 -11.14 9.88 -3.32
C VAL A 336 -10.46 8.53 -3.55
N GLU A 337 -10.02 7.91 -2.46
CA GLU A 337 -9.40 6.57 -2.44
C GLU A 337 -10.22 5.52 -3.23
N GLY A 338 -11.54 5.53 -3.05
CA GLY A 338 -12.50 4.59 -3.64
C GLY A 338 -12.59 4.62 -5.16
N LEU A 339 -12.10 5.68 -5.81
CA LEU A 339 -12.21 5.84 -7.27
C LEU A 339 -11.38 4.78 -8.02
N LEU A 340 -10.19 4.41 -7.52
CA LEU A 340 -9.41 3.31 -8.10
C LEU A 340 -10.10 1.96 -7.89
N PHE A 341 -10.60 1.69 -6.67
CA PHE A 341 -11.15 0.39 -6.32
C PHE A 341 -12.43 0.05 -7.09
N THR A 342 -13.23 1.05 -7.44
CA THR A 342 -14.46 0.85 -8.23
C THR A 342 -14.21 0.71 -9.72
N ALA A 343 -13.08 1.21 -10.24
CA ALA A 343 -12.63 0.86 -11.58
C ALA A 343 -12.14 -0.60 -11.67
N ILE A 344 -11.52 -1.10 -10.58
CA ILE A 344 -11.11 -2.51 -10.46
C ILE A 344 -12.33 -3.42 -10.32
N LYS A 345 -13.31 -3.01 -9.50
CA LYS A 345 -14.52 -3.77 -9.22
C LYS A 345 -15.76 -2.88 -9.31
N PRO A 346 -16.39 -2.80 -10.49
CA PRO A 346 -17.57 -1.98 -10.69
C PRO A 346 -18.72 -2.37 -9.76
N PRO A 347 -19.54 -1.40 -9.30
CA PRO A 347 -20.73 -1.66 -8.51
C PRO A 347 -21.70 -2.65 -9.16
N ARG A 348 -22.42 -3.43 -8.34
CA ARG A 348 -23.53 -4.26 -8.81
C ARG A 348 -24.84 -3.50 -8.61
N GLY A 349 -25.61 -3.29 -9.69
CA GLY A 349 -26.89 -2.58 -9.61
C GLY A 349 -26.73 -1.06 -9.61
N SER A 350 -27.62 -0.35 -8.91
CA SER A 350 -27.50 1.10 -8.76
C SER A 350 -26.46 1.46 -7.69
N PHE A 351 -25.91 2.68 -7.74
CA PHE A 351 -24.96 3.15 -6.73
C PHE A 351 -25.58 3.22 -5.32
N LYS A 352 -26.90 3.46 -5.23
CA LYS A 352 -27.63 3.46 -3.96
C LYS A 352 -27.71 2.05 -3.37
N GLU A 353 -28.01 1.05 -4.19
CA GLU A 353 -28.02 -0.35 -3.77
C GLU A 353 -26.62 -0.84 -3.38
N GLU A 354 -25.60 -0.40 -4.10
CA GLU A 354 -24.21 -0.69 -3.73
C GLU A 354 -23.85 -0.09 -2.37
N ILE A 355 -24.21 1.17 -2.10
CA ILE A 355 -24.02 1.82 -0.80
C ILE A 355 -24.68 0.99 0.31
N ARG A 356 -25.95 0.63 0.13
CA ARG A 356 -26.71 -0.18 1.08
C ARG A 356 -26.04 -1.53 1.34
N ARG A 357 -25.68 -2.24 0.26
CA ARG A 357 -25.05 -3.56 0.32
C ARG A 357 -23.73 -3.53 1.08
N GLN A 358 -22.90 -2.52 0.85
CA GLN A 358 -21.61 -2.37 1.53
C GLN A 358 -21.80 -2.10 3.03
N ILE A 359 -22.75 -1.24 3.41
CA ILE A 359 -23.06 -0.95 4.82
C ILE A 359 -23.56 -2.21 5.53
N VAL A 360 -24.55 -2.90 4.95
CA VAL A 360 -25.10 -4.14 5.51
C VAL A 360 -24.00 -5.20 5.67
N PHE A 361 -23.14 -5.35 4.66
CA PHE A 361 -22.02 -6.29 4.72
C PHE A 361 -21.04 -5.97 5.87
N ASP A 362 -20.68 -4.70 6.06
CA ASP A 362 -19.77 -4.30 7.15
C ASP A 362 -20.38 -4.55 8.53
N PHE A 363 -21.67 -4.23 8.72
CA PHE A 363 -22.39 -4.49 9.97
C PHE A 363 -22.49 -5.98 10.28
N GLN A 364 -22.86 -6.81 9.29
CA GLN A 364 -22.88 -8.26 9.44
C GLN A 364 -21.51 -8.82 9.83
N LYS A 365 -20.45 -8.35 9.16
CA LYS A 365 -19.09 -8.82 9.44
C LYS A 365 -18.59 -8.39 10.82
N ARG A 366 -19.00 -7.21 11.30
CA ARG A 366 -18.75 -6.74 12.67
C ARG A 366 -19.67 -7.36 13.71
N LYS A 367 -20.67 -8.13 13.28
CA LYS A 367 -21.72 -8.73 14.13
C LYS A 367 -22.50 -7.66 14.91
N ILE A 368 -22.75 -6.51 14.27
CA ILE A 368 -23.58 -5.43 14.80
C ILE A 368 -24.97 -5.60 14.18
N HIS A 369 -25.99 -5.67 15.02
CA HIS A 369 -27.39 -5.84 14.61
C HIS A 369 -28.21 -4.64 15.11
N ASP A 370 -28.07 -3.50 14.43
CA ASP A 370 -28.71 -2.24 14.80
C ASP A 370 -29.08 -1.45 13.54
N ALA A 371 -30.35 -1.57 13.13
CA ALA A 371 -30.86 -0.92 11.92
C ALA A 371 -30.85 0.62 12.02
N ALA A 372 -30.92 1.19 13.23
CA ALA A 372 -30.87 2.64 13.40
C ALA A 372 -29.47 3.17 13.12
N ARG A 373 -28.43 2.45 13.55
CA ARG A 373 -27.03 2.76 13.23
C ARG A 373 -26.71 2.54 11.75
N GLU A 374 -27.21 1.46 11.15
CA GLU A 374 -27.09 1.22 9.71
C GLU A 374 -27.69 2.38 8.92
N LYS A 375 -28.92 2.79 9.29
CA LYS A 375 -29.60 3.93 8.67
C LYS A 375 -28.82 5.24 8.88
N ALA A 376 -28.28 5.48 10.08
CA ALA A 376 -27.51 6.70 10.35
C ALA A 376 -26.26 6.80 9.47
N ILE A 377 -25.57 5.67 9.22
CA ILE A 377 -24.45 5.63 8.27
C ILE A 377 -24.94 5.85 6.85
N PHE A 378 -26.02 5.20 6.44
CA PHE A 378 -26.61 5.37 5.10
C PHE A 378 -26.98 6.84 4.82
N ASP A 379 -27.70 7.46 5.75
CA ASP A 379 -28.11 8.86 5.71
C ASP A 379 -26.91 9.82 5.65
N MET A 380 -25.79 9.49 6.30
CA MET A 380 -24.57 10.31 6.29
C MET A 380 -24.00 10.51 4.87
N TYR A 381 -24.25 9.58 3.94
CA TYR A 381 -23.78 9.68 2.56
C TYR A 381 -24.85 10.17 1.58
N LEU A 382 -26.14 9.99 1.91
CA LEU A 382 -27.23 10.20 0.96
C LEU A 382 -28.18 11.34 1.30
N ASN A 383 -28.13 11.91 2.51
CA ASN A 383 -29.04 13.00 2.91
C ASN A 383 -28.93 14.25 2.01
N GLU A 384 -27.74 14.54 1.50
CA GLU A 384 -27.49 15.69 0.61
C GLU A 384 -27.58 15.33 -0.88
N VAL A 385 -27.81 14.05 -1.20
CA VAL A 385 -27.91 13.58 -2.58
C VAL A 385 -29.30 13.88 -3.13
N GLN A 386 -29.34 14.70 -4.17
CA GLN A 386 -30.56 15.06 -4.88
C GLN A 386 -31.11 13.84 -5.63
N ARG A 387 -32.43 13.67 -5.56
CA ARG A 387 -33.14 12.65 -6.34
C ARG A 387 -32.80 12.82 -7.83
N ASN A 388 -32.47 11.70 -8.50
CA ASN A 388 -32.07 11.63 -9.91
C ASN A 388 -30.72 12.27 -10.26
N ASN A 389 -29.86 12.60 -9.30
CA ASN A 389 -28.51 13.09 -9.57
C ASN A 389 -27.47 11.95 -9.54
N ARG A 390 -27.32 11.25 -10.66
CA ARG A 390 -26.37 10.14 -10.81
C ARG A 390 -24.95 10.48 -10.35
N ARG A 391 -24.46 11.69 -10.67
CA ARG A 391 -23.10 12.12 -10.30
C ARG A 391 -22.94 12.15 -8.77
N GLN A 392 -23.92 12.69 -8.05
CA GLN A 392 -23.90 12.72 -6.59
C GLN A 392 -23.97 11.32 -5.98
N TYR A 393 -24.77 10.40 -6.53
CA TYR A 393 -24.78 9.01 -6.10
C TYR A 393 -23.43 8.30 -6.32
N VAL A 394 -22.80 8.52 -7.47
CA VAL A 394 -21.47 7.98 -7.74
C VAL A 394 -20.47 8.51 -6.72
N THR A 395 -20.41 9.82 -6.52
CA THR A 395 -19.51 10.45 -5.54
C THR A 395 -19.77 9.95 -4.13
N ALA A 396 -21.03 9.82 -3.71
CA ALA A 396 -21.40 9.27 -2.41
C ALA A 396 -20.91 7.81 -2.24
N CYS A 397 -21.07 6.98 -3.28
CA CYS A 397 -20.60 5.59 -3.27
C CYS A 397 -19.07 5.52 -3.17
N MET A 398 -18.34 6.33 -3.95
CA MET A 398 -16.87 6.38 -3.88
C MET A 398 -16.40 6.88 -2.51
N THR A 399 -17.08 7.86 -1.94
CA THR A 399 -16.75 8.39 -0.61
C THR A 399 -16.96 7.33 0.47
N LEU A 400 -18.07 6.59 0.43
CA LEU A 400 -18.33 5.46 1.33
C LEU A 400 -17.23 4.41 1.24
N ILE A 401 -16.89 3.97 0.02
CA ILE A 401 -15.86 2.96 -0.21
C ILE A 401 -14.49 3.45 0.30
N SER A 402 -14.16 4.73 0.07
CA SER A 402 -12.94 5.37 0.59
C SER A 402 -12.88 5.27 2.12
N ASP A 403 -13.98 5.64 2.79
CA ASP A 403 -14.04 5.65 4.25
C ASP A 403 -13.98 4.24 4.84
N MET A 404 -14.71 3.29 4.27
CA MET A 404 -14.75 1.89 4.72
C MET A 404 -13.42 1.15 4.54
N ILE A 405 -12.71 1.40 3.45
CA ILE A 405 -11.48 0.67 3.12
C ILE A 405 -10.24 1.34 3.74
N ILE A 406 -10.16 2.68 3.69
CA ILE A 406 -8.93 3.42 3.99
C ILE A 406 -9.14 4.51 5.04
N ASN A 407 -9.99 5.51 4.77
CA ASN A 407 -9.94 6.79 5.50
C ASN A 407 -10.18 6.60 7.00
N ASN A 408 -11.12 5.73 7.37
CA ASN A 408 -11.40 5.44 8.78
C ASN A 408 -10.20 4.83 9.49
N GLY A 409 -9.50 3.88 8.85
CA GLY A 409 -8.32 3.22 9.41
C GLY A 409 -7.09 4.12 9.49
N VAL A 410 -6.91 5.04 8.54
CA VAL A 410 -5.85 6.07 8.57
C VAL A 410 -6.09 7.06 9.70
N TRP A 411 -7.31 7.58 9.81
CA TRP A 411 -7.68 8.49 10.89
C TRP A 411 -7.56 7.81 12.26
N GLU A 412 -8.01 6.57 12.39
CA GLU A 412 -7.93 5.82 13.64
C GLU A 412 -6.49 5.60 14.10
N LEU A 413 -5.56 5.33 13.17
CA LEU A 413 -4.14 5.27 13.50
C LEU A 413 -3.64 6.62 14.02
N ALA A 414 -3.88 7.71 13.29
CA ALA A 414 -3.38 9.03 13.65
C ALA A 414 -3.88 9.47 15.03
N ASP A 415 -5.17 9.35 15.26
CA ASP A 415 -5.82 9.73 16.50
C ASP A 415 -5.44 8.80 17.68
N THR A 416 -5.21 7.50 17.43
CA THR A 416 -4.65 6.59 18.44
C THR A 416 -3.20 6.89 18.77
N ALA A 417 -2.38 7.27 17.78
CA ALA A 417 -1.00 7.67 17.99
C ALA A 417 -0.92 8.91 18.89
N VAL A 418 -1.75 9.93 18.65
CA VAL A 418 -1.84 11.14 19.50
C VAL A 418 -2.15 10.78 20.95
N ARG A 419 -3.08 9.84 21.20
CA ARG A 419 -3.45 9.41 22.55
C ARG A 419 -2.35 8.60 23.25
N LEU A 420 -1.71 7.68 22.54
CA LEU A 420 -0.86 6.64 23.13
C LEU A 420 0.64 6.95 23.04
N GLN A 421 1.10 7.65 21.99
CA GLN A 421 2.51 7.91 21.70
C GLN A 421 2.92 9.31 22.16
N LYS A 422 2.75 9.59 23.47
CA LYS A 422 3.06 10.90 24.03
C LYS A 422 4.50 11.32 23.73
N GLY A 423 4.69 12.58 23.32
CA GLY A 423 6.00 13.14 22.98
C GLY A 423 6.44 12.91 21.53
N ALA A 424 5.70 12.14 20.74
CA ALA A 424 5.94 11.98 19.32
C ALA A 424 4.86 12.72 18.50
N PRO A 425 5.23 13.67 17.60
CA PRO A 425 4.25 14.40 16.81
C PRO A 425 3.61 13.51 15.74
N THR A 426 2.33 13.73 15.48
CA THR A 426 1.55 13.06 14.43
C THR A 426 1.04 14.09 13.44
N TYR A 427 1.27 13.86 12.15
CA TYR A 427 0.84 14.74 11.06
C TYR A 427 -0.12 13.97 10.14
N LEU A 428 -1.31 14.53 9.89
CA LEU A 428 -2.31 13.97 8.96
C LEU A 428 -2.41 14.85 7.71
N TYR A 429 -2.45 14.25 6.53
CA TYR A 429 -2.71 14.96 5.28
C TYR A 429 -3.85 14.35 4.46
N SER A 430 -4.36 15.15 3.53
CA SER A 430 -5.13 14.71 2.36
C SER A 430 -4.42 15.24 1.11
N PHE A 431 -4.10 14.37 0.17
CA PHE A 431 -3.50 14.71 -1.11
C PHE A 431 -4.60 14.82 -2.16
N ASP A 432 -4.89 16.05 -2.57
CA ASP A 432 -6.08 16.35 -3.38
C ASP A 432 -5.71 16.84 -4.79
N TYR A 433 -4.41 17.05 -5.04
CA TYR A 433 -3.94 17.40 -6.37
C TYR A 433 -4.05 16.21 -7.34
N HIS A 434 -4.59 16.48 -8.53
CA HIS A 434 -4.46 15.57 -9.65
C HIS A 434 -4.24 16.34 -10.95
N ASN A 435 -3.44 15.78 -11.86
CA ASN A 435 -3.40 16.22 -13.25
C ASN A 435 -4.46 15.44 -14.04
N PRO A 436 -5.50 16.08 -14.59
CA PRO A 436 -6.55 15.39 -15.35
C PRO A 436 -6.03 14.58 -16.54
N ASP A 437 -4.91 14.98 -17.14
CA ASP A 437 -4.28 14.27 -18.26
C ASP A 437 -3.35 13.15 -17.77
N GLY A 438 -2.99 13.15 -16.48
CA GLY A 438 -2.09 12.19 -15.85
C GLY A 438 -2.65 10.78 -15.67
N PHE A 439 -3.95 10.57 -15.88
CA PHE A 439 -4.59 9.24 -15.77
C PHE A 439 -4.51 8.39 -17.04
N GLY A 440 -4.03 8.95 -18.16
CA GLY A 440 -3.97 8.23 -19.44
C GLY A 440 -5.29 7.54 -19.79
N LEU A 441 -5.21 6.28 -20.22
CA LEU A 441 -6.39 5.49 -20.58
C LEU A 441 -7.28 5.13 -19.38
N ALA A 442 -6.73 5.10 -18.15
CA ALA A 442 -7.55 4.90 -16.94
C ALA A 442 -8.56 6.05 -16.74
N GLY A 443 -8.28 7.24 -17.30
CA GLY A 443 -9.22 8.36 -17.30
C GLY A 443 -10.52 8.08 -18.07
N LEU A 444 -10.57 7.07 -18.94
CA LEU A 444 -11.78 6.70 -19.70
C LEU A 444 -12.74 5.79 -18.92
N ILE A 445 -12.23 5.08 -17.91
CA ILE A 445 -13.00 4.17 -17.05
C ILE A 445 -13.45 4.85 -15.75
N PHE A 446 -12.74 5.90 -15.30
CA PHE A 446 -13.16 6.62 -14.11
C PHE A 446 -14.43 7.45 -14.35
N PRO A 447 -15.43 7.37 -13.45
CA PRO A 447 -16.66 8.15 -13.58
C PRO A 447 -16.46 9.66 -13.45
N PHE A 448 -15.37 10.08 -12.80
CA PHE A 448 -14.88 11.45 -12.73
C PHE A 448 -13.39 11.44 -12.41
N LYS A 449 -12.70 12.58 -12.56
CA LYS A 449 -11.28 12.72 -12.24
C LYS A 449 -11.13 13.39 -10.88
N ALA A 450 -10.30 12.80 -10.03
CA ALA A 450 -9.98 13.24 -8.67
C ALA A 450 -8.65 12.59 -8.27
N ALA A 451 -7.97 13.11 -7.25
CA ALA A 451 -6.86 12.36 -6.66
C ALA A 451 -7.41 11.06 -6.07
N THR A 452 -6.82 9.92 -6.41
CA THR A 452 -7.29 8.60 -5.97
C THR A 452 -6.15 7.76 -5.44
N HIS A 453 -6.46 6.58 -4.94
CA HIS A 453 -5.49 5.66 -4.37
C HIS A 453 -4.26 5.52 -5.29
N CYS A 454 -3.07 5.63 -4.72
CA CYS A 454 -1.77 5.59 -5.42
C CYS A 454 -1.43 6.83 -6.28
N SER A 455 -2.32 7.81 -6.42
CA SER A 455 -2.09 8.97 -7.29
C SER A 455 -0.99 9.92 -6.79
N GLU A 456 -0.61 9.85 -5.52
CA GLU A 456 0.46 10.64 -4.92
C GLU A 456 1.87 10.06 -5.20
N LEU A 457 1.97 8.77 -5.56
CA LEU A 457 3.25 8.08 -5.78
C LEU A 457 4.11 8.69 -6.91
N PRO A 458 3.56 9.08 -8.07
CA PRO A 458 4.36 9.71 -9.13
C PRO A 458 5.02 11.02 -8.68
N TYR A 459 4.42 11.73 -7.72
CA TYR A 459 4.97 12.97 -7.17
C TYR A 459 6.08 12.73 -6.13
N LEU A 460 6.29 11.49 -5.68
CA LEU A 460 7.51 11.09 -4.97
C LEU A 460 8.58 10.54 -5.91
N PHE A 461 8.18 9.61 -6.77
CA PHE A 461 9.11 8.75 -7.50
C PHE A 461 9.41 9.21 -8.91
N GLY A 462 8.69 10.21 -9.44
CA GLY A 462 8.84 10.66 -10.82
C GLY A 462 8.48 9.59 -11.85
N LYS A 463 7.73 8.56 -11.43
CA LYS A 463 7.31 7.43 -12.27
C LYS A 463 5.88 7.05 -11.94
N GLY A 464 5.11 6.83 -12.99
CA GLY A 464 3.69 6.55 -12.89
C GLY A 464 3.39 5.09 -12.56
N ILE A 465 2.44 4.87 -11.65
CA ILE A 465 1.99 3.53 -11.24
C ILE A 465 0.70 3.13 -11.96
N ILE A 466 -0.24 4.08 -12.12
CA ILE A 466 -1.53 3.85 -12.80
C ILE A 466 -1.39 4.07 -14.32
N ALA A 467 -0.68 5.12 -14.71
CA ALA A 467 -0.44 5.50 -16.10
C ALA A 467 0.95 6.13 -16.23
N LEU A 468 1.48 6.24 -17.45
CA LEU A 468 2.76 6.91 -17.70
C LEU A 468 2.75 8.33 -17.14
N PHE A 469 3.75 8.65 -16.31
CA PHE A 469 3.88 9.97 -15.73
C PHE A 469 4.78 10.84 -16.60
N ARG A 470 4.17 11.87 -17.22
CA ARG A 470 4.86 12.91 -18.00
C ARG A 470 4.56 14.26 -17.32
N PRO A 471 5.40 14.71 -16.39
CA PRO A 471 5.07 15.85 -15.55
C PRO A 471 5.03 17.16 -16.35
N SER A 472 3.93 17.90 -16.22
CA SER A 472 3.82 19.31 -16.59
C SER A 472 4.67 20.21 -15.66
N GLU A 473 4.75 21.51 -15.96
CA GLU A 473 5.41 22.45 -15.05
C GLU A 473 4.75 22.47 -13.66
N THR A 474 3.42 22.37 -13.62
CA THR A 474 2.66 22.29 -12.37
C THR A 474 2.96 20.99 -11.62
N ASP A 475 3.00 19.86 -12.32
CA ASP A 475 3.37 18.57 -11.70
C ASP A 475 4.77 18.63 -11.08
N ASN A 476 5.72 19.29 -11.74
CA ASN A 476 7.07 19.45 -11.19
C ASN A 476 7.09 20.30 -9.90
N LYS A 477 6.20 21.30 -9.77
CA LYS A 477 6.04 22.06 -8.52
C LYS A 477 5.48 21.17 -7.40
N VAL A 478 4.54 20.28 -7.73
CA VAL A 478 3.99 19.31 -6.76
C VAL A 478 5.01 18.26 -6.37
N VAL A 479 5.80 17.76 -7.33
CA VAL A 479 6.92 16.84 -7.06
C VAL A 479 7.87 17.49 -6.07
N ASP A 480 8.30 18.72 -6.32
CA ASP A 480 9.22 19.41 -5.42
C ASP A 480 8.60 19.65 -4.04
N PHE A 481 7.35 20.10 -3.98
CA PHE A 481 6.64 20.33 -2.72
C PHE A 481 6.51 19.04 -1.90
N PHE A 482 5.95 17.99 -2.49
CA PHE A 482 5.63 16.74 -1.79
C PHE A 482 6.89 16.00 -1.33
N THR A 483 7.92 15.92 -2.19
CA THR A 483 9.21 15.35 -1.79
C THR A 483 9.93 16.19 -0.74
N THR A 484 9.71 17.51 -0.69
CA THR A 484 10.24 18.35 0.40
C THR A 484 9.60 17.98 1.73
N LEU A 485 8.28 17.80 1.78
CA LEU A 485 7.58 17.40 3.00
C LEU A 485 8.09 16.04 3.51
N PHE A 486 8.20 15.04 2.63
CA PHE A 486 8.67 13.70 2.99
C PHE A 486 10.13 13.67 3.41
N THR A 487 11.02 14.39 2.70
CA THR A 487 12.44 14.42 3.06
C THR A 487 12.70 15.26 4.32
N ASN A 488 11.93 16.32 4.57
CA ASN A 488 11.94 17.03 5.84
C ASN A 488 11.48 16.14 7.00
N PHE A 489 10.37 15.42 6.82
CA PHE A 489 9.91 14.47 7.83
C PHE A 489 10.98 13.40 8.09
N ALA A 490 11.59 12.84 7.06
CA ALA A 490 12.68 11.87 7.21
C ALA A 490 13.90 12.44 7.95
N LYS A 491 14.24 13.70 7.72
CA LYS A 491 15.36 14.38 8.40
C LYS A 491 15.06 14.70 9.86
N TYR A 492 13.86 15.22 10.14
CA TYR A 492 13.59 15.97 11.37
C TYR A 492 12.41 15.45 12.18
N GLY A 493 11.62 14.51 11.65
CA GLY A 493 10.34 14.11 12.24
C GLY A 493 9.25 15.18 12.15
N ASN A 494 9.47 16.22 11.34
CA ASN A 494 8.55 17.34 11.12
C ASN A 494 8.58 17.72 9.62
N PRO A 495 7.43 17.68 8.92
CA PRO A 495 7.37 17.95 7.47
C PRO A 495 7.70 19.39 7.10
N ASN A 496 7.61 20.35 8.04
CA ASN A 496 7.92 21.75 7.79
C ASN A 496 9.44 22.05 7.68
N GLY A 497 10.28 21.13 8.19
CA GLY A 497 11.74 21.31 8.20
C GLY A 497 12.26 22.29 9.27
N LEU A 498 13.58 22.50 9.32
CA LEU A 498 14.23 23.34 10.34
C LEU A 498 14.09 24.84 10.13
N LYS A 499 13.89 25.30 8.89
CA LYS A 499 13.80 26.74 8.60
C LYS A 499 12.51 27.37 9.13
N ASN A 500 11.45 26.57 9.24
CA ASN A 500 10.18 26.98 9.82
C ASN A 500 9.53 25.79 10.55
N PRO A 501 10.06 25.38 11.72
CA PRO A 501 9.59 24.17 12.40
C PRO A 501 8.16 24.33 12.95
N GLN A 502 7.72 25.57 13.18
CA GLN A 502 6.34 25.94 13.49
C GLN A 502 5.51 26.21 12.23
N GLY A 503 5.95 25.72 11.07
CA GLY A 503 5.40 26.04 9.76
C GLY A 503 3.93 25.67 9.58
N THR A 504 3.45 25.80 8.34
CA THR A 504 2.02 25.73 8.04
C THR A 504 1.36 24.40 8.38
N TRP A 505 2.11 23.30 8.47
CA TRP A 505 1.55 22.01 8.84
C TRP A 505 1.66 21.76 10.35
N GLU A 506 0.57 22.02 11.06
CA GLU A 506 0.47 21.75 12.49
C GLU A 506 0.21 20.26 12.77
N PRO A 507 0.83 19.66 13.81
CA PRO A 507 0.53 18.29 14.21
C PRO A 507 -0.89 18.16 14.78
N LEU A 508 -1.41 16.94 14.79
CA LEU A 508 -2.67 16.62 15.47
C LEU A 508 -2.50 16.69 16.98
N THR A 509 -3.58 17.08 17.64
CA THR A 509 -3.70 17.09 19.10
C THR A 509 -5.01 16.45 19.50
N SER A 510 -5.12 16.03 20.77
CA SER A 510 -6.38 15.49 21.30
C SER A 510 -7.54 16.49 21.22
N ASP A 511 -7.25 17.80 21.26
CA ASP A 511 -8.24 18.88 21.14
C ASP A 511 -8.66 19.14 19.68
N HIS A 512 -7.85 18.69 18.72
CA HIS A 512 -8.09 18.87 17.29
C HIS A 512 -7.89 17.55 16.52
N PRO A 513 -8.66 16.49 16.82
CA PRO A 513 -8.43 15.14 16.29
C PRO A 513 -8.76 14.99 14.79
N ASN A 514 -9.47 15.95 14.20
CA ASN A 514 -9.83 15.98 12.78
C ASN A 514 -9.05 17.01 11.98
N ARG A 515 -8.04 17.65 12.58
CA ARG A 515 -7.20 18.59 11.86
C ARG A 515 -6.28 17.84 10.89
N TYR A 516 -6.07 18.39 9.71
CA TYR A 516 -5.18 17.82 8.69
C TYR A 516 -4.64 18.92 7.77
N TYR A 517 -3.57 18.61 7.05
CA TYR A 517 -3.04 19.47 6.00
C TYR A 517 -3.56 19.01 4.64
N HIS A 518 -4.31 19.90 3.99
CA HIS A 518 -4.79 19.70 2.63
C HIS A 518 -3.67 20.05 1.65
N ILE A 519 -3.34 19.13 0.74
CA ILE A 519 -2.29 19.30 -0.26
C ILE A 519 -2.93 19.45 -1.64
N ASP A 520 -2.88 20.67 -2.16
CA ASP A 520 -3.29 21.03 -3.52
C ASP A 520 -2.47 22.21 -4.05
N VAL A 521 -2.30 22.30 -5.38
CA VAL A 521 -1.39 23.25 -6.07
C VAL A 521 -1.70 24.71 -5.78
N GLN A 522 -2.97 25.08 -5.58
CA GLN A 522 -3.37 26.48 -5.44
C GLN A 522 -3.86 26.85 -4.04
N GLY A 523 -3.91 25.89 -3.10
CA GLY A 523 -4.59 26.07 -1.81
C GLY A 523 -4.18 25.07 -0.73
N SER A 524 -2.89 24.72 -0.66
CA SER A 524 -2.40 23.88 0.43
C SER A 524 -2.48 24.62 1.77
N GLU A 525 -3.27 24.09 2.72
CA GLU A 525 -3.62 24.78 3.96
C GLU A 525 -3.99 23.80 5.09
N MET A 526 -3.99 24.27 6.34
CA MET A 526 -4.61 23.51 7.43
C MET A 526 -6.12 23.56 7.33
N ARG A 527 -6.76 22.40 7.52
CA ARG A 527 -8.21 22.27 7.66
C ARG A 527 -8.55 21.51 8.94
N SER A 528 -9.78 21.69 9.43
CA SER A 528 -10.23 21.20 10.75
C SER A 528 -11.14 19.98 10.71
N GLN A 529 -11.64 19.58 9.54
CA GLN A 529 -12.63 18.53 9.36
C GLN A 529 -12.14 17.48 8.36
N PHE A 530 -11.22 16.61 8.78
CA PHE A 530 -10.75 15.48 7.98
C PHE A 530 -11.95 14.62 7.53
N CYS A 531 -12.09 14.43 6.22
CA CYS A 531 -13.23 13.75 5.61
C CYS A 531 -14.60 14.27 6.12
N GLY A 532 -14.72 15.58 6.40
CA GLY A 532 -15.95 16.17 6.93
C GLY A 532 -16.34 15.66 8.33
N GLY A 533 -15.39 15.13 9.11
CA GLY A 533 -15.63 14.54 10.43
C GLY A 533 -16.29 13.15 10.40
N ARG A 534 -16.46 12.55 9.21
CA ARG A 534 -17.10 11.22 9.08
C ARG A 534 -16.35 10.12 9.85
N PRO A 535 -15.01 10.01 9.86
CA PRO A 535 -14.32 8.94 10.59
C PRO A 535 -14.65 8.89 12.08
N GLN A 536 -14.80 10.06 12.72
CA GLN A 536 -15.23 10.14 14.11
C GLN A 536 -16.66 9.65 14.29
N LYS A 537 -17.60 10.10 13.44
CA LYS A 537 -19.00 9.64 13.46
C LYS A 537 -19.12 8.13 13.23
N TRP A 538 -18.33 7.57 12.30
CA TRP A 538 -18.22 6.13 12.10
C TRP A 538 -17.82 5.43 13.39
N ARG A 539 -16.77 5.91 14.07
CA ARG A 539 -16.34 5.32 15.34
C ARG A 539 -17.46 5.35 16.39
N GLU A 540 -18.15 6.49 16.54
CA GLU A 540 -19.25 6.64 17.50
C GLU A 540 -20.41 5.66 17.19
N LEU A 541 -20.78 5.52 15.91
CA LEU A 541 -21.86 4.61 15.48
C LEU A 541 -21.47 3.13 15.55
N LEU A 542 -20.18 2.80 15.44
CA LEU A 542 -19.70 1.41 15.51
C LEU A 542 -19.25 0.96 16.89
N GLN A 543 -19.13 1.86 17.88
CA GLN A 543 -18.76 1.47 19.25
C GLN A 543 -19.82 0.56 19.89
N PRO A 544 -19.43 -0.53 20.57
CA PRO A 544 -20.39 -1.34 21.33
C PRO A 544 -21.14 -0.47 22.34
N CYS A 545 -22.47 -0.61 22.43
CA CYS A 545 -23.21 0.01 23.53
C CYS A 545 -22.69 -0.58 24.87
N ASP A 546 -22.40 0.27 25.84
CA ASP A 546 -22.13 -0.14 27.23
C ASP A 546 -23.34 -0.79 27.93
N CYS A 547 -24.52 -0.80 27.31
CA CYS A 547 -25.67 -1.52 27.83
C CYS A 547 -25.62 -2.99 27.41
N GLY A 548 -25.27 -3.86 28.35
CA GLY A 548 -25.45 -5.31 28.26
C GLY A 548 -26.92 -5.75 28.20
N GLN A 549 -27.74 -5.13 27.34
CA GLN A 549 -29.13 -5.53 27.13
C GLN A 549 -29.31 -6.14 25.74
N ARG A 550 -29.76 -7.39 25.74
CA ARG A 550 -30.41 -8.03 24.60
C ARG A 550 -31.64 -7.20 24.21
N VAL A 551 -31.96 -7.28 22.92
CA VAL A 551 -33.19 -6.88 22.22
C VAL A 551 -33.16 -5.47 21.63
N CYS A 552 -32.93 -5.42 20.31
CA CYS A 552 -33.68 -4.54 19.39
C CYS A 552 -34.17 -5.40 18.21
N SER A 553 -35.38 -5.10 17.77
CA SER A 553 -36.28 -5.88 16.91
C SER A 553 -35.70 -6.22 15.52
N LYS A 554 -36.15 -7.36 14.98
CA LYS A 554 -35.96 -7.77 13.58
C LYS A 554 -36.84 -6.94 12.64
N GLU A 555 -36.60 -5.65 12.56
CA GLU A 555 -37.02 -4.84 11.42
C GLU A 555 -35.75 -4.34 10.76
N GLY A 556 -35.13 -5.24 9.97
CA GLY A 556 -34.13 -4.84 9.01
C GLY A 556 -34.76 -3.92 7.98
N LEU A 557 -33.93 -3.22 7.20
CA LEU A 557 -34.38 -2.26 6.19
C LEU A 557 -35.30 -2.85 5.07
N GLU A 558 -35.75 -4.10 5.17
CA GLU A 558 -36.64 -4.79 4.22
C GLU A 558 -38.08 -4.21 4.18
N ASP A 559 -38.55 -3.55 5.24
CA ASP A 559 -39.96 -3.10 5.34
C ASP A 559 -40.26 -1.65 4.87
N LEU A 560 -39.26 -0.92 4.35
CA LEU A 560 -39.47 0.47 3.87
C LEU A 560 -39.82 0.57 2.37
N ASP A 561 -39.91 -0.55 1.65
CA ASP A 561 -40.06 -0.58 0.19
C ASP A 561 -41.52 -0.57 -0.31
N GLN A 562 -42.53 -0.55 0.57
CA GLN A 562 -43.92 -0.65 0.11
C GLN A 562 -44.53 0.63 -0.49
N ASN A 563 -43.81 1.75 -0.59
CA ASN A 563 -44.39 3.02 -1.08
C ASN A 563 -43.53 3.86 -2.05
N ASN A 564 -42.50 3.32 -2.71
CA ASN A 564 -41.70 4.09 -3.68
C ASN A 564 -41.46 3.37 -5.01
N ASN A 565 -42.55 2.94 -5.66
CA ASN A 565 -42.51 2.80 -7.12
C ASN A 565 -42.64 4.19 -7.72
N ASP A 566 -41.52 4.80 -8.14
CA ASP A 566 -41.43 5.59 -9.38
C ASP A 566 -40.02 6.19 -9.57
N PHE A 567 -39.29 5.61 -10.53
CA PHE A 567 -38.03 6.02 -11.14
C PHE A 567 -36.84 6.33 -10.19
N GLU A 568 -35.99 5.32 -10.02
CA GLU A 568 -34.62 5.41 -9.51
C GLU A 568 -33.59 5.36 -10.65
N ASP A 569 -32.38 5.89 -10.41
CA ASP A 569 -31.25 5.88 -11.34
C ASP A 569 -31.06 4.48 -11.97
N ARG A 570 -31.06 4.41 -13.31
CA ARG A 570 -31.26 3.14 -14.01
C ARG A 570 -30.15 2.13 -13.64
N PRO A 571 -30.48 0.85 -13.39
CA PRO A 571 -29.49 -0.17 -13.05
C PRO A 571 -28.44 -0.33 -14.15
N PHE A 572 -27.20 -0.66 -13.76
CA PHE A 572 -26.12 -1.00 -14.69
C PHE A 572 -26.55 -2.23 -15.52
N THR A 573 -26.82 -2.04 -16.82
CA THR A 573 -27.43 -3.09 -17.65
C THR A 573 -26.38 -4.01 -18.28
N LYS A 574 -26.80 -5.21 -18.75
CA LYS A 574 -25.94 -6.06 -19.60
C LYS A 574 -25.46 -5.34 -20.87
N SER A 575 -26.20 -4.35 -21.38
CA SER A 575 -25.74 -3.52 -22.50
C SER A 575 -24.68 -2.51 -22.10
N ASP A 576 -24.75 -1.94 -20.89
CA ASP A 576 -23.68 -1.08 -20.34
C ASP A 576 -22.43 -1.94 -20.05
N ALA A 577 -22.61 -3.15 -19.52
CA ALA A 577 -21.54 -4.13 -19.34
C ALA A 577 -20.95 -4.60 -20.68
N SER A 578 -21.74 -4.80 -21.74
CA SER A 578 -21.22 -5.15 -23.07
C SER A 578 -20.52 -3.98 -23.74
N ALA A 579 -20.98 -2.74 -23.51
CA ALA A 579 -20.32 -1.53 -23.99
C ALA A 579 -18.99 -1.32 -23.25
N GLU A 580 -18.93 -1.65 -21.96
CA GLU A 580 -17.67 -1.68 -21.20
C GLU A 580 -16.76 -2.84 -21.60
N VAL A 581 -17.26 -4.06 -21.79
CA VAL A 581 -16.47 -5.18 -22.33
C VAL A 581 -15.92 -4.82 -23.71
N THR A 582 -16.72 -4.19 -24.58
CA THR A 582 -16.24 -3.69 -25.89
C THR A 582 -15.21 -2.58 -25.72
N ARG A 583 -15.36 -1.68 -24.74
CA ARG A 583 -14.33 -0.69 -24.38
C ARG A 583 -13.07 -1.35 -23.82
N PHE A 584 -13.17 -2.42 -23.05
CA PHE A 584 -12.05 -3.21 -22.54
C PHE A 584 -11.35 -3.99 -23.67
N THR A 585 -12.07 -4.56 -24.64
CA THR A 585 -11.48 -5.20 -25.82
C THR A 585 -10.82 -4.18 -26.74
N LEU A 586 -11.43 -3.01 -26.95
CA LEU A 586 -10.83 -1.89 -27.69
C LEU A 586 -9.63 -1.29 -26.95
N LEU A 587 -9.65 -1.28 -25.62
CA LEU A 587 -8.51 -0.93 -24.78
C LEU A 587 -7.39 -1.96 -24.95
N GLU A 588 -7.68 -3.27 -24.97
CA GLU A 588 -6.70 -4.32 -25.24
C GLU A 588 -6.09 -4.22 -26.65
N GLU A 589 -6.90 -3.92 -27.68
CA GLU A 589 -6.40 -3.73 -29.05
C GLU A 589 -5.61 -2.42 -29.22
N ALA A 590 -6.04 -1.33 -28.58
CA ALA A 590 -5.32 -0.05 -28.61
C ALA A 590 -4.02 -0.10 -27.79
N LEU A 591 -3.99 -0.83 -26.67
CA LEU A 591 -2.78 -1.09 -25.88
C LEU A 591 -1.75 -1.93 -26.63
N LYS A 592 -2.20 -2.92 -27.44
CA LYS A 592 -1.32 -3.65 -28.37
C LYS A 592 -0.68 -2.72 -29.40
N LEU A 593 -1.40 -1.71 -29.88
CA LEU A 593 -0.90 -0.74 -30.87
C LEU A 593 0.04 0.32 -30.26
N THR A 594 -0.12 0.66 -28.98
CA THR A 594 0.76 1.63 -28.28
C THR A 594 2.01 0.99 -27.67
N ALA A 595 2.05 -0.33 -27.46
CA ALA A 595 3.28 -1.03 -27.06
C ALA A 595 4.28 -1.24 -28.21
N LEU A 596 3.85 -0.99 -29.46
CA LEU A 596 4.67 -1.11 -30.68
C LEU A 596 5.23 0.23 -31.18
N ALA A 597 4.95 1.34 -30.49
CA ALA A 597 5.41 2.70 -30.81
C ALA A 597 6.10 3.32 -29.59
#